data_AF-A0A357YJQ3-F1
#
_entry.id   AF-A0A357YJQ3-F1
#
_cell.length_a   1.000
_cell.length_b   1.000
_cell.length_c   1.000
_cell.angle_alpha   90.00
_cell.angle_beta   90.00
_cell.angle_gamma   90.00
#
_symmetry.space_group_name_H-M   'P 1'
#
loop_
_entity.id
_entity.type
_entity.pdbx_description
1 polymer ?
#
loop_
_entity_poly.entity_id
_entity_poly.type
_entity_poly.pdbx_seq_one_letter_code
_entity_poly.pdbx_strand_id
1 'polypeptide(L)'
;MNTKRKFYLELFEESEAVNFYTVHFEGDEDSEFMKFIKEHQEIKFKKDLSRITYWIDKIGQTGALERYFRPESKMNDGVNAIPIEVSKL
;
A
#
# COMPACT_ATOMS: atom_id res chain seq x y z
N MET A 1 7.07 -26.96 11.28
CA MET A 1 8.34 -26.21 11.38
C MET A 1 8.01 -24.73 11.24
N ASN A 2 8.35 -23.91 12.24
CA ASN A 2 8.16 -22.46 12.14
C ASN A 2 9.39 -21.87 11.43
N THR A 3 9.34 -21.83 10.10
CA THR A 3 10.47 -21.37 9.30
C THR A 3 10.49 -19.84 9.31
N LYS A 4 11.34 -19.25 10.15
CA LYS A 4 11.58 -17.80 10.12
C LYS A 4 12.28 -17.47 8.80
N ARG A 5 11.64 -16.65 7.97
CA ARG A 5 12.21 -16.12 6.72
C ARG A 5 12.73 -14.71 6.96
N LYS A 6 13.88 -14.39 6.40
CA LYS A 6 14.40 -13.03 6.40
C LYS A 6 13.75 -12.24 5.27
N PHE A 7 13.58 -10.94 5.49
CA PHE A 7 13.12 -10.00 4.48
C PHE A 7 13.89 -8.70 4.59
N TYR A 8 13.86 -7.91 3.52
CA TYR A 8 14.33 -6.55 3.48
C TYR A 8 13.24 -5.65 2.89
N LEU A 9 13.38 -4.35 3.12
CA LEU A 9 12.56 -3.35 2.46
C LEU A 9 13.26 -2.93 1.17
N GLU A 10 12.59 -3.12 0.05
CA GLU A 10 13.02 -2.69 -1.27
C GLU A 10 12.31 -1.39 -1.62
N LEU A 11 13.05 -0.41 -2.16
CA LEU A 11 12.46 0.82 -2.68
C LEU A 11 11.60 0.46 -3.89
N PHE A 12 10.29 0.68 -3.77
CA PHE A 12 9.32 0.39 -4.82
C PHE A 12 9.15 1.60 -5.74
N GLU A 13 8.96 2.78 -5.17
CA GLU A 13 8.71 4.01 -5.92
C GLU A 13 9.15 5.24 -5.11
N GLU A 14 9.78 6.19 -5.78
CA GLU A 14 10.06 7.51 -5.24
C GLU A 14 9.00 8.49 -5.71
N SER A 15 8.51 9.34 -4.81
CA SER A 15 7.57 10.42 -5.13
C SER A 15 7.99 11.71 -4.46
N GLU A 16 7.35 12.82 -4.82
CA GLU A 16 7.73 14.15 -4.33
C GLU A 16 7.62 14.29 -2.81
N ALA A 17 6.58 13.71 -2.20
CA ALA A 17 6.31 13.86 -0.77
C ALA A 17 6.78 12.66 0.09
N VAL A 18 6.85 11.45 -0.48
CA VAL A 18 7.22 10.21 0.23
C VAL A 18 7.88 9.19 -0.69
N ASN A 19 8.59 8.22 -0.11
CA ASN A 19 9.06 7.03 -0.79
C ASN A 19 8.22 5.81 -0.36
N PHE A 20 7.85 4.98 -1.33
CA PHE A 20 7.18 3.71 -1.11
C PHE A 20 8.19 2.58 -1.08
N TYR A 21 8.04 1.70 -0.08
CA TYR A 21 8.84 0.50 0.06
C TYR A 21 7.94 -0.73 0.04
N THR A 22 8.48 -1.83 -0.46
CA THR A 22 7.83 -3.14 -0.45
C THR A 22 8.66 -4.15 0.32
N VAL A 23 8.00 -5.15 0.89
CA VAL A 23 8.68 -6.27 1.55
C VAL A 23 9.19 -7.22 0.48
N HIS A 24 10.45 -7.62 0.59
CA HIS A 24 11.04 -8.65 -0.26
C HIS A 24 11.70 -9.71 0.62
N PHE A 25 11.18 -10.94 0.56
CA PHE A 25 11.75 -12.08 1.27
C PHE A 25 13.03 -12.61 0.58
N GLU A 26 14.05 -12.90 1.38
CA GLU A 26 15.31 -13.41 0.85
C GLU A 26 15.10 -14.74 0.09
N GLY A 27 15.59 -14.79 -1.15
CA GLY A 27 15.48 -15.95 -2.04
C GLY A 27 14.22 -15.98 -2.91
N ASP A 28 13.28 -15.05 -2.75
CA ASP A 28 12.17 -14.92 -3.69
C ASP A 28 12.61 -14.14 -4.94
N GLU A 29 11.99 -14.45 -6.08
CA GLU A 29 12.22 -13.74 -7.34
C GLU A 29 11.51 -12.38 -7.38
N ASP A 30 10.31 -12.34 -6.81
CA ASP A 30 9.45 -11.17 -6.77
C ASP A 30 9.32 -10.62 -5.35
N SER A 31 9.21 -9.29 -5.23
CA SER A 31 8.74 -8.64 -4.01
C SER A 31 7.27 -8.98 -3.73
N GLU A 32 6.84 -8.78 -2.49
CA GLU A 32 5.45 -9.07 -2.08
C GLU A 32 4.44 -8.23 -2.87
N PHE A 33 4.79 -6.99 -3.23
CA PHE A 33 3.94 -6.15 -4.09
C PHE A 33 3.76 -6.78 -5.48
N MET A 34 4.85 -7.22 -6.11
CA MET A 34 4.78 -7.83 -7.45
C MET A 34 3.99 -9.14 -7.43
N LYS A 35 4.15 -9.96 -6.40
CA LYS A 35 3.33 -11.17 -6.21
C LYS A 35 1.86 -10.82 -6.05
N PHE A 36 1.54 -9.82 -5.23
CA PHE A 36 0.17 -9.36 -5.04
C PHE A 36 -0.48 -8.94 -6.37
N ILE A 37 0.22 -8.15 -7.17
CA ILE A 37 -0.27 -7.75 -8.49
C ILE A 37 -0.48 -8.96 -9.39
N LYS A 38 0.50 -9.87 -9.50
CA LYS A 38 0.41 -11.10 -10.32
C LYS A 38 -0.76 -11.99 -9.92
N GLU A 39 -1.01 -12.15 -8.62
CA GLU A 39 -2.11 -12.96 -8.10
C GLU A 39 -3.49 -12.32 -8.37
N HIS A 40 -3.57 -11.00 -8.46
CA HIS A 40 -4.84 -10.27 -8.56
C HIS A 40 -5.09 -9.65 -9.96
N GLN A 41 -4.41 -10.11 -11.01
CA GLN A 41 -4.59 -9.56 -12.38
C GLN A 41 -5.97 -9.82 -13.00
N GLU A 42 -6.80 -10.66 -12.37
CA GLU A 42 -8.14 -10.96 -12.84
C GLU A 42 -9.04 -9.71 -12.94
N ILE A 43 -9.89 -9.66 -13.97
CA ILE A 43 -10.81 -8.54 -14.25
C ILE A 43 -11.68 -8.18 -13.04
N LYS A 44 -12.07 -9.18 -12.23
CA LYS A 44 -12.91 -8.97 -11.04
C LYS A 44 -12.28 -8.03 -10.01
N PHE A 45 -10.94 -7.96 -9.95
CA PHE A 45 -10.20 -7.09 -9.03
C PHE A 45 -9.77 -5.76 -9.64
N LYS A 46 -10.01 -5.55 -10.95
CA LYS A 46 -9.55 -4.34 -11.67
C LYS A 46 -9.95 -3.04 -10.96
N LYS A 47 -11.18 -2.96 -10.46
CA LYS A 47 -11.68 -1.76 -9.77
C LYS A 47 -10.95 -1.50 -8.45
N ASP A 48 -10.66 -2.56 -7.70
CA ASP A 48 -9.99 -2.44 -6.40
C ASP A 48 -8.50 -2.18 -6.58
N LEU A 49 -7.84 -2.82 -7.55
CA LEU A 49 -6.47 -2.47 -7.92
C LEU A 49 -6.35 -1.01 -8.38
N SER A 50 -7.30 -0.53 -9.18
CA SER A 50 -7.33 0.89 -9.60
C SER A 50 -7.45 1.84 -8.41
N ARG A 51 -8.22 1.48 -7.38
CA ARG A 51 -8.35 2.26 -6.14
C ARG A 51 -7.06 2.26 -5.34
N ILE A 52 -6.38 1.11 -5.24
CA ILE A 52 -5.09 1.00 -4.55
C ILE A 52 -4.06 1.90 -5.24
N THR A 53 -3.93 1.81 -6.56
CA THR A 53 -3.01 2.66 -7.34
C THR A 53 -3.34 4.15 -7.18
N TYR A 54 -4.62 4.52 -7.26
CA TYR A 54 -5.05 5.91 -7.03
C TYR A 54 -4.58 6.46 -5.68
N TRP A 55 -4.67 5.66 -4.62
CA TRP A 55 -4.23 6.07 -3.30
C TRP A 55 -2.72 6.13 -3.15
N ILE A 56 -1.98 5.22 -3.78
CA ILE A 56 -0.52 5.30 -3.85
C ILE A 56 -0.11 6.62 -4.52
N ASP A 57 -0.69 6.95 -5.68
CA ASP A 57 -0.40 8.20 -6.39
C ASP A 57 -0.71 9.44 -5.53
N LYS A 58 -1.89 9.45 -4.87
CA LYS A 58 -2.29 10.56 -4.00
C LYS A 58 -1.35 10.73 -2.81
N ILE A 59 -1.00 9.64 -2.14
CA ILE A 59 -0.06 9.67 -1.02
C ILE A 59 1.33 10.11 -1.49
N GLY A 60 1.76 9.69 -2.68
CA GLY A 60 3.02 10.12 -3.29
C GLY A 60 3.09 11.64 -3.51
N GLN A 61 1.96 12.26 -3.86
CA GLN A 61 1.83 13.70 -4.09
C GLN A 61 1.67 14.51 -2.80
N THR A 62 0.82 14.07 -1.87
CA THR A 62 0.44 14.86 -0.68
C THR A 62 1.20 14.49 0.58
N GLY A 63 1.86 13.33 0.57
CA GLY A 63 2.46 12.71 1.75
C GLY A 63 1.45 11.97 2.63
N ALA A 64 1.98 11.20 3.59
CA ALA A 64 1.20 10.35 4.47
C ALA A 64 0.89 11.02 5.83
N LEU A 65 0.40 12.27 5.81
CA LEU A 65 0.05 13.00 7.04
C LEU A 65 -1.30 12.54 7.57
N GLU A 66 -1.39 12.27 8.88
CA GLU A 66 -2.58 11.71 9.55
C GLU A 66 -3.91 12.42 9.19
N ARG A 67 -3.88 13.76 9.06
CA ARG A 67 -5.05 14.56 8.66
C ARG A 67 -5.65 14.22 7.29
N TYR A 68 -4.92 13.50 6.44
CA TYR A 68 -5.36 13.04 5.12
C TYR A 68 -6.02 11.66 5.17
N PHE A 69 -6.06 11.01 6.33
CA PHE A 69 -6.66 9.69 6.53
C PHE A 69 -7.90 9.78 7.41
N ARG A 70 -8.75 8.75 7.34
CA ARG A 70 -9.94 8.63 8.19
C ARG A 70 -9.54 7.98 9.52
N PRO A 71 -9.84 8.58 10.68
CA PRO A 71 -9.58 7.96 11.97
C PRO A 71 -10.46 6.73 12.16
N GLU A 72 -9.85 5.56 12.39
CA GLU A 72 -10.56 4.29 12.59
C GLU A 72 -10.49 3.75 14.03
N SER A 73 -9.76 4.44 14.90
CA SER A 73 -9.55 3.97 16.27
C SER A 73 -9.67 5.09 17.30
N LYS A 74 -9.39 4.73 18.56
CA LYS A 74 -9.39 5.65 19.70
C LYS A 74 -8.36 6.75 19.48
N MET A 75 -8.64 7.92 20.07
CA MET A 75 -7.72 9.06 20.06
C MET A 75 -6.27 8.61 20.34
N ASN A 76 -5.35 8.98 19.43
CA ASN A 76 -3.89 8.89 19.56
C ASN A 76 -3.23 7.50 19.46
N ASP A 77 -3.84 6.51 18.82
CA ASP A 77 -3.11 5.26 18.50
C ASP A 77 -2.47 5.26 17.09
N GLY A 78 -2.68 6.33 16.31
CA GLY A 78 -2.12 6.51 14.98
C GLY A 78 -2.71 5.57 13.92
N VAL A 79 -3.77 4.83 14.25
CA VAL A 79 -4.42 3.90 13.31
C VAL A 79 -5.49 4.65 12.52
N ASN A 80 -5.16 4.93 11.27
CA ASN A 80 -6.05 5.59 10.33
C ASN A 80 -6.26 4.72 9.09
N ALA A 81 -7.45 4.77 8.49
CA ALA A 81 -7.73 4.16 7.21
C ALA A 81 -7.54 5.15 6.06
N ILE A 82 -7.23 4.61 4.89
CA ILE A 82 -7.41 5.33 3.63
C ILE A 82 -8.85 5.90 3.61
N PRO A 83 -9.03 7.21 3.36
CA PRO A 83 -10.37 7.77 3.26
C PRO A 83 -11.15 7.01 2.19
N ILE A 84 -12.37 6.58 2.51
CA ILE A 84 -13.28 6.21 1.44
C ILE A 84 -13.64 7.54 0.80
N GLU A 85 -13.21 7.81 -0.43
CA GLU A 85 -13.85 8.84 -1.22
C GLU A 85 -15.31 8.42 -1.38
N VAL A 86 -16.17 8.92 -0.49
CA VAL A 86 -17.63 8.89 -0.63
C VAL A 86 -18.00 9.99 -1.64
N SER A 87 -17.34 9.98 -2.79
CA SER A 87 -17.59 10.92 -3.87
C SER A 87 -18.36 10.17 -4.93
N LYS A 88 -19.68 10.37 -4.89
CA LYS A 88 -20.66 10.10 -5.95
C LYS A 88 -20.00 9.99 -7.34
N LEU A 89 -19.99 8.78 -7.88
CA LEU A 89 -20.04 8.55 -9.33
C LEU A 89 -21.42 7.98 -9.63
#